data_AF-A0A7S0T6M7-F1
#
_entry.id   AF-A0A7S0T6M7-F1
#
_cell.length_a   1.000
_cell.length_b   1.000
_cell.length_c   1.000
_cell.angle_alpha   90.00
_cell.angle_beta   90.00
_cell.angle_gamma   90.00
#
_symmetry.space_group_name_H-M   'P 1'
#
loop_
_entity.id
_entity.type
_entity.pdbx_description
1 polymer ?
#
loop_
_entity_poly.entity_id
_entity_poly.type
_entity_poly.pdbx_seq_one_letter_code
_entity_poly.pdbx_strand_id
1 'polypeptide(L)'
;LIRRSNYNGVSLQLVKLIAYQALLALDFAHSRCDIIHTDIKPENILFEHSATDRNALDACVQEAASILAQDDASFLDAASTEAEKRAPGHDRDGSSSKRTRKRDESSDEE
;
A
#
# COMPACT_ATOMS: atom_id res chain seq x y z
N LEU A 1 -6.70 8.65 -15.71
CA LEU A 1 -5.69 9.54 -15.08
C LEU A 1 -4.30 9.37 -15.70
N ILE A 2 -3.70 8.17 -15.60
CA ILE A 2 -2.31 7.86 -16.01
C ILE A 2 -2.00 8.18 -17.48
N ARG A 3 -2.86 7.76 -18.42
CA ARG A 3 -2.69 8.07 -19.85
C ARG A 3 -2.80 9.58 -20.14
N ARG A 4 -3.69 10.29 -19.43
CA ARG A 4 -3.89 11.74 -19.61
C ARG A 4 -2.71 12.56 -19.09
N SER A 5 -1.98 12.07 -18.09
CA SER A 5 -0.72 12.67 -17.62
C SER A 5 0.50 12.31 -18.48
N ASN A 6 0.32 11.64 -19.64
CA ASN A 6 1.41 11.13 -20.46
C ASN A 6 2.42 10.29 -19.66
N TYR A 7 1.93 9.50 -18.70
CA TYR A 7 2.76 8.68 -17.80
C TYR A 7 3.77 9.47 -16.94
N ASN A 8 3.71 10.80 -16.89
CA ASN A 8 4.57 11.64 -16.05
C ASN A 8 4.14 11.71 -14.57
N GLY A 9 3.16 10.89 -14.18
CA GLY A 9 2.55 10.94 -12.86
C GLY A 9 1.56 12.10 -12.66
N VAL A 10 1.08 12.23 -11.43
CA VAL A 10 0.16 13.30 -11.00
C VAL A 10 0.66 13.92 -9.69
N SER A 11 0.07 15.04 -9.27
CA SER A 11 0.48 15.69 -8.02
C SER A 11 0.33 14.75 -6.83
N LEU A 12 1.29 14.81 -5.89
CA LEU A 12 1.26 13.99 -4.68
C LEU A 12 -0.03 14.20 -3.87
N GLN A 13 -0.54 15.44 -3.84
CA GLN A 13 -1.80 15.75 -3.16
C GLN A 13 -2.98 14.96 -3.76
N LEU A 14 -3.05 14.85 -5.09
CA LEU A 14 -4.08 14.08 -5.75
C LEU A 14 -3.92 12.57 -5.46
N VAL A 15 -2.69 12.06 -5.44
CA VAL A 15 -2.43 10.64 -5.08
C VAL A 15 -2.89 10.36 -3.66
N LYS A 16 -2.58 11.24 -2.70
CA LYS A 16 -3.01 11.09 -1.30
C LYS A 16 -4.54 11.07 -1.19
N LEU A 17 -5.22 11.96 -1.90
CA LEU A 17 -6.69 11.99 -1.92
C LEU A 17 -7.28 10.69 -2.48
N ILE A 18 -6.78 10.23 -3.63
CA ILE A 18 -7.25 8.98 -4.26
C ILE A 18 -7.00 7.79 -3.33
N ALA A 19 -5.80 7.71 -2.73
CA ALA A 19 -5.45 6.63 -1.81
C ALA A 19 -6.36 6.65 -0.57
N TYR A 20 -6.61 7.83 0.00
CA TYR A 20 -7.50 7.99 1.14
C TYR A 20 -8.92 7.49 0.84
N GLN A 21 -9.52 7.96 -0.27
CA GLN A 21 -10.87 7.51 -0.66
C GLN A 21 -10.90 6.00 -0.98
N ALA A 22 -9.87 5.46 -1.61
CA ALA A 22 -9.77 4.02 -1.88
C ALA A 22 -9.66 3.20 -0.59
N LEU A 23 -8.93 3.69 0.42
CA LEU A 23 -8.82 3.05 1.72
C LEU A 23 -10.15 3.09 2.49
N LEU A 24 -10.90 4.19 2.43
CA LEU A 24 -12.25 4.25 2.99
C LEU A 24 -13.20 3.21 2.34
N ALA A 25 -13.15 3.10 1.00
CA ALA A 25 -13.96 2.12 0.28
C ALA A 25 -13.56 0.68 0.65
N LEU A 26 -12.26 0.41 0.82
CA LEU A 26 -11.75 -0.89 1.25
C LEU A 26 -12.12 -1.21 2.71
N ASP A 27 -12.03 -0.24 3.62
CA ASP A 27 -12.45 -0.42 5.01
C ASP A 27 -13.94 -0.78 5.08
N PHE A 28 -14.79 -0.11 4.30
CA PHE A 28 -16.19 -0.47 4.19
C PHE A 28 -16.37 -1.89 3.62
N ALA A 29 -15.69 -2.22 2.53
CA ALA A 29 -15.77 -3.54 1.91
C ALA A 29 -15.37 -4.66 2.87
N HIS A 30 -14.32 -4.48 3.66
CA HIS A 30 -13.83 -5.48 4.61
C HIS A 30 -14.69 -5.52 5.88
N SER A 31 -14.92 -4.39 6.53
CA SER A 31 -15.57 -4.35 7.85
C SER A 31 -17.08 -4.54 7.80
N ARG A 32 -17.74 -4.10 6.71
CA ARG A 32 -19.21 -4.14 6.59
C ARG A 32 -19.69 -5.22 5.64
N CYS A 33 -18.92 -5.57 4.62
CA CYS A 33 -19.36 -6.49 3.58
C CYS A 33 -18.62 -7.84 3.59
N ASP A 34 -17.49 -7.95 4.29
CA ASP A 34 -16.61 -9.14 4.27
C ASP A 34 -16.18 -9.52 2.83
N ILE A 35 -15.95 -8.52 1.98
CA ILE A 35 -15.57 -8.69 0.57
C ILE A 35 -14.09 -8.38 0.39
N ILE A 36 -13.33 -9.28 -0.22
CA ILE A 36 -11.97 -9.01 -0.67
C ILE A 36 -12.02 -8.56 -2.14
N HIS A 37 -11.56 -7.34 -2.44
CA HIS A 37 -11.60 -6.81 -3.81
C HIS A 37 -10.70 -7.59 -4.79
N THR A 38 -9.53 -8.08 -4.34
CA THR A 38 -8.51 -8.85 -5.10
C THR A 38 -7.82 -8.18 -6.29
N ASP A 39 -8.45 -7.18 -6.93
CA ASP A 39 -7.92 -6.53 -8.16
C ASP A 39 -7.83 -5.00 -8.02
N ILE A 40 -7.23 -4.51 -6.93
CA ILE A 40 -7.05 -3.07 -6.74
C ILE A 40 -5.97 -2.56 -7.70
N LYS A 41 -6.39 -1.77 -8.68
CA LYS A 41 -5.53 -1.16 -9.71
C LYS A 41 -6.15 0.13 -10.25
N PRO A 42 -5.35 1.03 -10.86
CA PRO A 42 -5.82 2.34 -11.30
C PRO A 42 -7.00 2.30 -12.28
N GLU A 43 -7.14 1.24 -13.07
CA GLU A 43 -8.23 1.07 -14.04
C GLU A 43 -9.58 0.82 -13.36
N ASN A 44 -9.57 0.26 -12.15
CA ASN A 44 -10.75 -0.07 -11.36
C ASN A 44 -11.16 1.06 -10.40
N ILE A 45 -10.45 2.20 -10.41
CA ILE A 45 -10.79 3.39 -9.61
C ILE A 45 -11.44 4.41 -10.53
N LEU A 46 -12.75 4.60 -10.37
CA LEU A 46 -13.55 5.48 -11.21
C LEU A 46 -13.69 6.87 -10.57
N PHE A 47 -13.65 7.90 -11.41
CA PHE A 47 -13.93 9.28 -11.01
C PHE A 47 -15.35 9.64 -11.40
N GLU A 48 -16.09 10.24 -10.48
CA GLU A 48 -17.41 10.79 -10.77
C GLU A 48 -17.28 11.97 -11.75
N HIS A 49 -18.15 11.99 -12.75
CA HIS A 49 -18.10 12.94 -13.86
C HIS A 49 -19.40 13.77 -13.92
N SER A 50 -19.87 14.30 -12.79
CA SER A 50 -20.99 15.25 -12.78
C SER A 50 -20.48 16.70 -12.87
N ALA A 51 -21.09 17.49 -13.76
CA ALA A 51 -20.77 18.92 -13.91
C ALA A 51 -21.24 19.78 -12.71
N THR A 52 -21.97 19.17 -11.78
CA THR A 52 -22.72 19.84 -10.70
C THR A 52 -22.02 19.74 -9.33
N ASP A 53 -21.06 18.82 -9.15
CA ASP A 53 -20.55 18.44 -7.82
C ASP A 53 -19.08 18.76 -7.54
N ARG A 54 -18.53 19.85 -8.09
CA ARG A 54 -17.25 20.37 -7.54
C ARG A 54 -17.31 20.50 -6.02
N ASN A 55 -18.46 20.91 -5.50
CA ASN A 55 -18.72 21.05 -4.07
C ASN A 55 -18.66 19.73 -3.28
N ALA A 56 -19.07 18.59 -3.86
CA ALA A 56 -19.05 17.30 -3.15
C ALA A 56 -17.63 16.72 -3.08
N LEU A 57 -16.86 16.85 -4.17
CA LEU A 57 -15.45 16.49 -4.17
C LEU A 57 -14.67 17.40 -3.20
N ASP A 58 -14.93 18.71 -3.20
CA ASP A 58 -14.32 19.65 -2.26
C ASP A 58 -14.69 19.33 -0.80
N ALA A 59 -15.94 18.92 -0.53
CA ALA A 59 -16.35 18.48 0.81
C ALA A 59 -15.62 17.21 1.26
N CYS A 60 -15.51 16.21 0.38
CA CYS A 60 -14.76 14.98 0.66
C CYS A 60 -13.25 15.25 0.83
N VAL A 61 -12.69 16.16 0.04
CA VAL A 61 -11.30 16.62 0.18
C VAL A 61 -11.10 17.32 1.53
N GLN A 62 -12.04 18.17 1.95
CA GLN A 62 -11.97 18.87 3.23
C GLN A 62 -12.06 17.91 4.41
N GLU A 63 -12.94 16.92 4.34
CA GLU A 63 -13.06 15.85 5.33
C GLU A 63 -11.78 15.01 5.41
N ALA A 64 -11.28 14.55 4.26
CA ALA A 64 -10.00 13.84 4.16
C ALA A 64 -8.83 14.66 4.70
N ALA A 65 -8.75 15.95 4.36
CA ALA A 65 -7.72 16.86 4.84
C ALA A 65 -7.80 17.07 6.35
N SER A 66 -9.00 17.15 6.92
CA SER A 66 -9.18 17.30 8.36
C SER A 66 -8.73 16.05 9.14
N ILE A 67 -8.95 14.86 8.57
CA ILE A 67 -8.51 13.58 9.14
C ILE A 67 -6.99 13.45 9.05
N LEU A 68 -6.41 13.74 7.87
CA LEU A 68 -4.96 13.70 7.68
C LEU A 68 -4.21 14.76 8.51
N ALA A 69 -4.82 15.91 8.81
CA ALA A 69 -4.23 16.94 9.65
C ALA A 69 -4.16 16.56 11.15
N GLN A 70 -4.89 15.52 11.58
CA GLN A 70 -4.87 15.05 12.96
C GLN A 70 -3.76 14.02 13.24
N ASP A 71 -3.24 13.35 12.20
CA ASP A 71 -2.31 12.21 12.35
C ASP A 71 -0.81 12.54 12.28
N ASP A 72 -0.41 13.80 12.06
CA ASP A 72 1.03 14.18 12.07
C ASP A 72 1.67 14.10 13.47
N ALA A 73 0.90 13.99 14.56
CA ALA A 73 1.41 13.91 15.94
C ALA A 73 1.36 12.51 16.58
N SER A 74 0.47 11.62 16.12
CA SER A 74 0.15 10.34 16.80
C SER A 74 0.93 9.13 16.25
N PHE A 75 1.41 9.19 15.00
CA PHE A 75 1.98 8.03 14.31
C PHE A 75 3.40 7.62 14.78
N LEU A 76 4.17 8.54 15.36
CA LEU A 76 5.55 8.26 15.82
C LEU A 76 5.63 7.59 17.20
N ASP A 77 4.55 7.58 17.98
CA ASP A 77 4.55 7.03 19.36
C ASP A 77 4.20 5.52 19.40
N ALA A 78 3.28 5.08 18.54
CA ALA A 78 2.83 3.68 18.50
C ALA A 78 3.87 2.69 17.93
N ALA A 79 4.80 3.16 17.09
CA ALA A 79 5.86 2.31 16.52
C ALA A 79 6.98 1.99 17.54
N SER A 80 7.07 2.72 18.66
CA SER A 80 8.14 2.55 19.64
C SER A 80 7.83 1.52 20.74
N THR A 81 6.59 1.08 20.90
CA THR A 81 6.17 0.25 22.05
C THR A 81 6.11 -1.26 21.78
N GLU A 82 6.19 -1.72 20.52
CA GLU A 82 6.10 -3.16 20.18
C GLU A 82 7.47 -3.85 19.96
N ALA A 83 8.59 -3.13 20.06
CA ALA A 83 9.92 -3.71 19.82
C ALA A 83 10.57 -4.38 21.05
N GLU A 84 10.03 -4.21 22.26
CA GLU A 84 10.76 -4.51 23.52
C GLU A 84 10.23 -5.72 24.32
N LYS A 85 9.70 -6.75 23.64
CA LYS A 85 9.33 -8.03 24.30
C LYS A 85 10.10 -9.28 23.85
N ARG A 86 11.25 -9.12 23.18
CA ARG A 86 12.14 -10.26 22.90
C ARG A 86 13.54 -10.04 23.49
N ALA A 87 13.73 -10.49 24.72
CA ALA A 87 15.04 -10.73 25.34
C ALA A 87 15.19 -12.25 25.63
N PRO A 88 16.38 -12.75 26.03
CA PRO A 88 17.51 -13.02 25.13
C PRO A 88 18.07 -14.46 25.26
N GLY A 89 18.89 -14.87 24.28
CA GLY A 89 20.00 -15.81 24.47
C GLY A 89 19.75 -17.32 24.36
N HIS A 90 20.32 -17.94 23.32
CA HIS A 90 20.93 -19.27 23.43
C HIS A 90 21.97 -19.47 22.31
N ASP A 91 23.24 -19.28 22.66
CA ASP A 91 24.39 -19.68 21.83
C ASP A 91 24.44 -21.21 21.70
N ARG A 92 24.48 -21.74 20.47
CA ARG A 92 25.12 -23.02 20.18
C ARG A 92 25.90 -22.99 18.88
N ASP A 93 27.22 -23.03 19.08
CA ASP A 93 28.29 -23.45 18.19
C ASP A 93 28.01 -24.82 17.52
N GLY A 94 28.61 -25.05 16.34
CA GLY A 94 28.64 -26.38 15.74
C GLY A 94 28.79 -26.46 14.21
N SER A 95 30.03 -26.37 13.75
CA SER A 95 30.57 -26.78 12.43
C SER A 95 29.93 -28.02 11.76
N SER A 96 29.73 -27.98 10.43
CA SER A 96 30.37 -28.90 9.44
C SER A 96 29.61 -29.11 8.12
N SER A 97 30.41 -29.21 7.04
CA SER A 97 30.18 -30.02 5.82
C SER A 97 29.46 -29.43 4.61
N LYS A 98 30.31 -28.90 3.70
CA LYS A 98 30.41 -29.21 2.25
C LYS A 98 29.19 -29.83 1.57
N ARG A 99 28.70 -29.16 0.51
CA ARG A 99 28.39 -29.80 -0.79
C ARG A 99 28.18 -28.78 -1.91
N THR A 100 29.24 -28.56 -2.69
CA THR A 100 29.16 -28.04 -4.06
C THR A 100 28.53 -29.12 -4.94
N ARG A 101 27.50 -28.79 -5.73
CA ARG A 101 27.09 -29.61 -6.88
C ARG A 101 27.00 -28.73 -8.11
N LYS A 102 28.07 -28.84 -8.89
CA LYS A 102 28.18 -28.52 -10.31
C LYS A 102 27.34 -29.55 -11.08
N ARG A 103 26.59 -29.09 -12.07
CA ARG A 103 25.97 -29.90 -13.14
C ARG A 103 25.83 -28.95 -14.32
N ASP A 104 26.89 -28.83 -15.10
CA ASP A 104 27.15 -29.60 -16.33
C ASP A 104 26.17 -29.19 -17.44
N GLU A 105 26.71 -28.36 -18.33
CA GLU A 105 26.26 -28.17 -19.70
C GLU A 105 26.11 -29.51 -20.41
N SER A 106 25.01 -29.69 -21.13
CA SER A 106 24.92 -30.62 -22.24
C SER A 106 24.22 -29.91 -23.39
N SER A 107 25.04 -29.58 -24.40
CA SER A 107 24.65 -29.40 -25.78
C SER A 107 23.88 -30.63 -26.29
N ASP A 108 22.87 -30.42 -27.12
CA ASP A 108 22.36 -31.31 -28.18
C ASP A 108 21.45 -30.38 -29.02
N GLU A 109 21.90 -29.79 -30.14
CA GLU A 109 21.88 -30.34 -31.50
C GLU A 109 20.57 -31.10 -31.84
N GLU A 110 19.56 -30.39 -32.37
CA GLU A 110 19.11 -30.42 -33.79
C GLU A 110 18.04 -29.35 -34.05
#